data_AF-A0A4Q5XXW6-F1
#
_entry.id   AF-A0A4Q5XXW6-F1
#
_cell.length_a   1.000
_cell.length_b   1.000
_cell.length_c   1.000
_cell.angle_alpha   90.00
_cell.angle_beta   90.00
_cell.angle_gamma   90.00
#
_symmetry.space_group_name_H-M   'P 1'
#
loop_
_entity.id
_entity.type
_entity.pdbx_description
1 polymer ?
#
loop_
_entity_poly.entity_id
_entity_poly.type
_entity_poly.pdbx_seq_one_letter_code
_entity_poly.pdbx_strand_id
1 'polypeptide(L)'
;AEESIRGNPLDGVVLLTGCDKTTPSTLMGAASVNLPTIVVPGGPMLNGKFQGQDIGSGTHVWKFDEDVKTGKMTADEHLFAEGCMSRSAGHCMTMGTASTMACMVESLGMCLSGAAAIPAVDSRKKVLAQLSGRRIVQMVKDDLKISDILTREAFENAIRVNAAVGGSTNFIIHLTAIAGRIGVPLNLEDFDRIGSNIPLLLNLMPSGKYLMEDFFYAGGLPVILNELKDHLHMDVMTVSGKSHAENILKTFSCYNTDVIYSYNEPIIKEAGIAVLKGNLAADGAVIKPSAATPALMQHRGRAVVFDNIEDYHERIDQPDLDIDETCVMVLKY
;
A
#
# COMPACT_ATOMS: atom_id res chain seq x y z
N ALA A 1 10.75 8.39 17.28
CA ALA A 1 11.72 7.73 16.40
C ALA A 1 12.98 8.58 16.27
N GLU A 2 12.91 9.76 15.65
CA GLU A 2 14.07 10.64 15.45
C GLU A 2 14.91 10.89 16.72
N GLU A 3 14.33 11.49 17.75
CA GLU A 3 15.03 11.78 19.02
C GLU A 3 15.55 10.51 19.70
N SER A 4 14.80 9.41 19.61
CA SER A 4 15.22 8.12 20.17
C SER A 4 16.46 7.58 19.45
N ILE A 5 16.57 7.79 18.15
CA ILE A 5 17.73 7.36 17.37
C ILE A 5 18.91 8.30 17.61
N ARG A 6 18.69 9.62 17.55
CA ARG A 6 19.74 10.65 17.70
C ARG A 6 20.32 10.73 19.11
N GLY A 7 19.47 10.55 20.13
CA GLY A 7 19.84 10.71 21.54
C GLY A 7 20.46 9.48 22.19
N ASN A 8 20.53 8.34 21.50
CA ASN A 8 21.09 7.09 22.02
C ASN A 8 22.30 6.64 21.18
N PRO A 9 23.24 5.86 21.75
CA PRO A 9 24.46 5.40 21.06
C PRO A 9 24.14 4.24 20.12
N LEU A 10 23.36 4.51 19.06
CA LEU A 10 23.00 3.56 18.02
C LEU A 10 23.78 3.89 16.74
N ASP A 11 24.48 2.89 16.19
CA ASP A 11 25.21 3.05 14.92
C ASP A 11 24.36 2.69 13.68
N GLY A 12 23.25 1.99 13.89
CA GLY A 12 22.29 1.61 12.86
C GLY A 12 20.98 1.11 13.46
N VAL A 13 19.92 1.08 12.66
CA VAL A 13 18.56 0.85 13.16
C VAL A 13 17.81 -0.20 12.33
N VAL A 14 17.14 -1.12 13.02
CA VAL A 14 16.12 -1.99 12.42
C VAL A 14 14.75 -1.46 12.79
N LEU A 15 13.96 -1.07 11.79
CA LEU A 15 12.58 -0.60 11.97
C LEU A 15 11.63 -1.79 11.86
N LEU A 16 11.09 -2.25 12.99
CA LEU A 16 10.02 -3.24 13.02
C LEU A 16 8.68 -2.52 12.80
N THR A 17 8.06 -2.74 11.65
CA THR A 17 6.83 -2.03 11.25
C THR A 17 5.69 -3.01 10.99
N GLY A 18 4.47 -2.52 10.82
CA GLY A 18 3.33 -3.38 10.51
C GLY A 18 2.07 -2.59 10.21
N CYS A 19 1.38 -2.11 11.26
CA CYS A 19 0.15 -1.33 11.11
C CYS A 19 0.38 -0.03 10.34
N ASP A 20 -0.62 0.41 9.58
CA ASP A 20 -0.64 1.54 8.63
C ASP A 20 0.45 2.60 8.83
N LYS A 21 0.40 3.31 9.97
CA LYS A 21 1.21 4.51 10.21
C LYS A 21 2.59 4.22 10.78
N THR A 22 2.85 2.99 11.24
CA THR A 22 4.15 2.62 11.85
C THR A 22 5.29 2.70 10.84
N THR A 23 5.05 2.25 9.61
CA THR A 23 6.04 2.30 8.52
C THR A 23 6.47 3.72 8.18
N PRO A 24 5.58 4.64 7.75
CA PRO A 24 6.00 5.99 7.40
C PRO A 24 6.54 6.77 8.61
N SER A 25 5.93 6.66 9.79
CA SER A 25 6.39 7.42 10.96
C SER A 25 7.81 7.05 11.41
N THR A 26 8.14 5.77 11.43
CA THR A 26 9.47 5.31 11.83
C THR A 26 10.51 5.60 10.73
N LEU A 27 10.15 5.42 9.46
CA LEU A 27 11.02 5.72 8.33
C LEU A 27 11.33 7.21 8.22
N MET A 28 10.34 8.09 8.41
CA MET A 28 10.53 9.55 8.51
C MET A 28 11.48 9.92 9.64
N GLY A 29 11.32 9.30 10.82
CA GLY A 29 12.20 9.56 11.96
C GLY A 29 13.65 9.12 11.71
N ALA A 30 13.85 7.96 11.07
CA ALA A 30 15.18 7.47 10.72
C ALA A 30 15.83 8.31 9.60
N ALA A 31 15.06 8.71 8.58
CA ALA A 31 15.52 9.54 7.47
C ALA A 31 16.15 10.85 7.95
N SER A 32 15.61 11.47 9.00
CA SER A 32 16.14 12.74 9.52
C SER A 32 17.34 12.61 10.45
N VAL A 33 17.70 11.39 10.86
CA VAL A 33 19.00 11.14 11.53
C VAL A 33 20.06 10.69 10.52
N ASN A 34 19.63 10.02 9.45
CA ASN A 34 20.48 9.53 8.37
C ASN A 34 21.55 8.49 8.79
N LEU A 35 21.16 7.55 9.65
CA LEU A 35 21.98 6.37 9.95
C LEU A 35 21.64 5.19 9.01
N PRO A 36 22.54 4.21 8.88
CA PRO A 36 22.22 2.91 8.29
C PRO A 36 20.93 2.34 8.89
N THR A 37 19.94 2.12 8.03
CA THR A 37 18.57 1.77 8.45
C THR A 37 18.00 0.68 7.54
N ILE A 38 17.41 -0.36 8.14
CA ILE A 38 16.65 -1.39 7.42
C ILE A 38 15.27 -1.57 8.03
N VAL A 39 14.26 -1.80 7.19
CA VAL A 39 12.89 -2.05 7.63
C VAL A 39 12.58 -3.55 7.58
N VAL A 40 11.87 -4.05 8.59
CA VAL A 40 11.28 -5.40 8.61
C VAL A 40 9.77 -5.24 8.72
N PRO A 41 9.02 -5.36 7.60
CA PRO A 41 7.57 -5.34 7.63
C PRO A 41 7.04 -6.57 8.38
N GLY A 42 6.10 -6.37 9.30
CA GLY A 42 5.52 -7.42 10.14
C GLY A 42 4.77 -8.48 9.34
N GLY A 43 4.10 -8.08 8.27
CA GLY A 43 3.37 -8.97 7.36
C GLY A 43 1.86 -9.00 7.59
N PRO A 44 1.10 -9.41 6.56
CA PRO A 44 -0.36 -9.48 6.62
C PRO A 44 -0.83 -10.63 7.50
N MET A 45 -2.06 -10.50 7.98
CA MET A 45 -2.84 -11.63 8.48
C MET A 45 -3.03 -12.68 7.39
N LEU A 46 -3.37 -13.88 7.81
CA LEU A 46 -3.87 -14.91 6.91
C LEU A 46 -5.29 -14.56 6.40
N ASN A 47 -5.73 -15.17 5.31
CA ASN A 47 -7.05 -14.95 4.70
C ASN A 47 -8.19 -15.24 5.68
N GLY A 48 -9.19 -14.36 5.76
CA GLY A 48 -10.40 -14.64 6.53
C GLY A 48 -11.29 -15.63 5.77
N LYS A 49 -12.02 -16.49 6.47
CA LYS A 49 -12.89 -17.51 5.85
C LYS A 49 -14.27 -17.51 6.51
N PHE A 50 -15.31 -17.20 5.76
CA PHE A 50 -16.70 -17.21 6.23
C PHE A 50 -17.60 -17.90 5.19
N GLN A 51 -18.39 -18.89 5.63
CA GLN A 51 -19.28 -19.69 4.76
C GLN A 51 -18.58 -20.27 3.51
N GLY A 52 -17.33 -20.71 3.67
CA GLY A 52 -16.53 -21.28 2.56
C GLY A 52 -15.96 -20.25 1.59
N GLN A 53 -16.16 -18.96 1.82
CA GLN A 53 -15.65 -17.86 0.98
C GLN A 53 -14.50 -17.12 1.67
N ASP A 54 -13.61 -16.53 0.86
CA ASP A 54 -12.60 -15.61 1.33
C ASP A 54 -13.23 -14.25 1.71
N ILE A 55 -12.90 -13.77 2.90
CA ILE A 55 -13.28 -12.46 3.39
C ILE A 55 -12.02 -11.67 3.76
N GLY A 56 -11.98 -10.40 3.36
CA GLY A 56 -10.82 -9.52 3.53
C GLY A 56 -11.11 -8.38 4.51
N SER A 57 -10.13 -8.06 5.37
CA SER A 57 -10.20 -6.92 6.29
C SER A 57 -10.45 -5.60 5.57
N GLY A 58 -11.33 -4.78 6.14
CA GLY A 58 -11.78 -3.52 5.54
C GLY A 58 -12.84 -3.76 4.46
N THR A 59 -12.50 -4.46 3.37
CA THR A 59 -13.42 -4.64 2.23
C THR A 59 -14.74 -5.30 2.61
N HIS A 60 -14.70 -6.40 3.38
CA HIS A 60 -15.92 -7.09 3.79
C HIS A 60 -16.62 -6.43 4.99
N VAL A 61 -15.94 -5.56 5.74
CA VAL A 61 -16.60 -4.76 6.79
C VAL A 61 -17.65 -3.85 6.15
N TRP A 62 -17.26 -3.09 5.12
CA TRP A 62 -18.20 -2.22 4.39
C TRP A 62 -19.33 -3.00 3.74
N LYS A 63 -19.01 -4.15 3.11
CA LYS A 63 -20.01 -4.98 2.46
C LYS A 63 -21.02 -5.56 3.46
N PHE A 64 -20.54 -6.09 4.59
CA PHE A 64 -21.42 -6.70 5.57
C PHE A 64 -22.26 -5.68 6.33
N ASP A 65 -21.74 -4.48 6.60
CA ASP A 65 -22.55 -3.39 7.16
C ASP A 65 -23.75 -3.05 6.24
N GLU A 66 -23.50 -2.92 4.93
CA GLU A 66 -24.54 -2.71 3.92
C GLU A 66 -25.50 -3.91 3.79
N ASP A 67 -25.00 -5.15 3.84
CA ASP A 67 -25.84 -6.35 3.79
C ASP A 67 -26.74 -6.47 5.03
N VAL A 68 -26.28 -6.02 6.21
CA VAL A 68 -27.11 -5.93 7.43
C VAL A 68 -28.18 -4.84 7.27
N LYS A 69 -27.81 -3.64 6.83
CA LYS A 69 -28.76 -2.54 6.60
C LYS A 69 -29.85 -2.89 5.58
N THR A 70 -29.49 -3.62 4.53
CA THR A 70 -30.42 -4.05 3.47
C THR A 70 -31.15 -5.36 3.78
N GLY A 71 -30.94 -5.94 4.97
CA GLY A 71 -31.62 -7.17 5.41
C GLY A 71 -31.17 -8.45 4.70
N LYS A 72 -30.05 -8.41 3.98
CA LYS A 72 -29.43 -9.59 3.33
C LYS A 72 -28.62 -10.45 4.31
N MET A 73 -28.22 -9.87 5.44
CA MET A 73 -27.44 -10.53 6.49
C MET A 73 -28.07 -10.24 7.86
N THR A 74 -28.16 -11.24 8.72
CA THR A 74 -28.64 -11.06 10.10
C THR A 74 -27.53 -10.51 11.00
N ALA A 75 -27.91 -9.88 12.12
CA ALA A 75 -26.95 -9.39 13.11
C ALA A 75 -26.08 -10.51 13.71
N ASP A 76 -26.66 -11.70 13.92
CA ASP A 76 -25.92 -12.87 14.42
C ASP A 76 -24.91 -13.40 13.41
N GLU A 77 -25.28 -13.45 12.12
CA GLU A 77 -24.34 -13.79 11.05
C GLU A 77 -23.21 -12.78 10.98
N HIS A 78 -23.52 -11.48 11.12
CA HIS A 78 -22.53 -10.41 11.09
C HIS A 78 -21.50 -10.56 12.22
N LEU A 79 -21.98 -10.80 13.45
CA LEU A 79 -21.13 -11.06 14.61
C LEU A 79 -20.24 -12.29 14.42
N PHE A 80 -20.77 -13.36 13.81
CA PHE A 80 -19.96 -14.54 13.51
C PHE A 80 -18.90 -14.25 12.44
N ALA A 81 -19.26 -13.51 11.39
CA ALA A 81 -18.34 -13.13 10.32
C ALA A 81 -17.18 -12.25 10.83
N GLU A 82 -17.42 -11.41 11.84
CA GLU A 82 -16.38 -10.62 12.51
C GLU A 82 -15.26 -11.52 13.07
N GLY A 83 -15.64 -12.59 13.80
CA GLY A 83 -14.68 -13.56 14.36
C GLY A 83 -13.91 -14.35 13.28
N CYS A 84 -14.48 -14.49 12.08
CA CYS A 84 -13.83 -15.14 10.95
C CYS A 84 -12.84 -14.24 10.19
N MET A 85 -12.92 -12.92 10.37
CA MET A 85 -12.19 -11.95 9.56
C MET A 85 -10.73 -11.83 9.97
N SER A 86 -10.46 -11.57 11.26
CA SER A 86 -9.12 -11.29 11.78
C SER A 86 -8.59 -12.47 12.61
N ARG A 87 -8.26 -13.56 11.90
CA ARG A 87 -8.01 -14.90 12.46
C ARG A 87 -6.54 -15.28 12.68
N SER A 88 -5.61 -14.32 12.57
CA SER A 88 -4.19 -14.53 12.89
C SER A 88 -3.53 -13.22 13.31
N ALA A 89 -2.31 -13.27 13.85
CA ALA A 89 -1.49 -12.07 13.96
C ALA A 89 -1.14 -11.52 12.55
N GLY A 90 -0.99 -10.20 12.45
CA GLY A 90 -0.63 -9.49 11.22
C GLY A 90 -1.44 -8.21 11.02
N HIS A 91 -1.13 -7.45 9.95
CA HIS A 91 -1.95 -6.31 9.51
C HIS A 91 -3.05 -6.74 8.52
N CYS A 92 -3.89 -5.81 8.07
CA CYS A 92 -4.92 -6.08 7.06
C CYS A 92 -4.35 -6.86 5.85
N MET A 93 -5.05 -7.92 5.43
CA MET A 93 -4.63 -8.84 4.36
C MET A 93 -5.20 -8.51 2.97
N THR A 94 -5.75 -7.31 2.82
CA THR A 94 -6.07 -6.68 1.54
C THR A 94 -4.93 -5.76 1.10
N MET A 95 -4.99 -5.19 -0.10
CA MET A 95 -4.11 -4.11 -0.54
C MET A 95 -4.53 -2.75 0.07
N GLY A 96 -4.70 -2.75 1.39
CA GLY A 96 -4.90 -1.54 2.21
C GLY A 96 -3.57 -0.83 2.50
N THR A 97 -3.63 0.20 3.34
CA THR A 97 -2.47 1.06 3.63
C THR A 97 -1.27 0.28 4.18
N ALA A 98 -1.45 -0.62 5.15
CA ALA A 98 -0.34 -1.44 5.67
C ALA A 98 0.42 -2.22 4.59
N SER A 99 -0.29 -2.98 3.75
CA SER A 99 0.30 -3.74 2.64
C SER A 99 0.91 -2.83 1.58
N THR A 100 0.27 -1.70 1.29
CA THR A 100 0.82 -0.68 0.39
C THR A 100 2.13 -0.10 0.93
N MET A 101 2.21 0.20 2.24
CA MET A 101 3.43 0.72 2.88
C MET A 101 4.54 -0.34 2.93
N ALA A 102 4.20 -1.63 3.08
CA ALA A 102 5.17 -2.71 2.96
C ALA A 102 5.74 -2.78 1.52
N CYS A 103 4.89 -2.68 0.50
CA CYS A 103 5.33 -2.65 -0.90
C CYS A 103 6.14 -1.38 -1.22
N MET A 104 5.76 -0.23 -0.65
CA MET A 104 6.52 1.02 -0.75
C MET A 104 7.93 0.85 -0.21
N VAL A 105 8.08 0.27 0.99
CA VAL A 105 9.40 0.04 1.59
C VAL A 105 10.26 -0.86 0.72
N GLU A 106 9.71 -1.94 0.18
CA GLU A 106 10.46 -2.85 -0.68
C GLU A 106 10.84 -2.21 -2.01
N SER A 107 9.93 -1.47 -2.64
CA SER A 107 10.20 -0.73 -3.90
C SER A 107 11.18 0.43 -3.72
N LEU A 108 11.20 1.09 -2.56
CA LEU A 108 12.24 2.06 -2.18
C LEU A 108 13.60 1.38 -1.94
N GLY A 109 13.65 0.05 -1.82
CA GLY A 109 14.88 -0.68 -1.50
C GLY A 109 15.22 -0.70 -0.01
N MET A 110 14.28 -0.38 0.88
CA MET A 110 14.51 -0.23 2.33
C MET A 110 14.31 -1.51 3.17
N CYS A 111 13.97 -2.63 2.53
CA CYS A 111 13.97 -3.96 3.13
C CYS A 111 14.58 -5.00 2.18
N LEU A 112 14.84 -6.21 2.68
CA LEU A 112 15.28 -7.30 1.81
C LEU A 112 14.17 -7.68 0.82
N SER A 113 14.57 -8.10 -0.39
CA SER A 113 13.66 -8.50 -1.46
C SER A 113 12.73 -9.64 -1.04
N GLY A 114 11.45 -9.53 -1.41
CA GLY A 114 10.36 -10.46 -1.06
C GLY A 114 9.72 -10.22 0.30
N ALA A 115 10.16 -9.23 1.08
CA ALA A 115 9.71 -9.03 2.45
C ALA A 115 8.24 -8.58 2.60
N ALA A 116 7.72 -7.80 1.64
CA ALA A 116 6.44 -7.12 1.76
C ALA A 116 5.25 -8.09 1.85
N ALA A 117 5.31 -9.21 1.11
CA ALA A 117 4.18 -10.13 0.98
C ALA A 117 4.17 -11.24 2.05
N ILE A 118 5.30 -11.57 2.69
CA ILE A 118 5.38 -12.71 3.64
C ILE A 118 4.36 -12.52 4.78
N PRO A 119 3.40 -13.44 4.97
CA PRO A 119 2.44 -13.40 6.08
C PRO A 119 3.14 -13.36 7.43
N ALA A 120 2.54 -12.67 8.41
CA ALA A 120 3.16 -12.46 9.72
C ALA A 120 3.47 -13.76 10.47
N VAL A 121 2.62 -14.77 10.27
CA VAL A 121 2.74 -16.08 10.93
C VAL A 121 3.54 -17.11 10.13
N ASP A 122 4.03 -16.75 8.94
CA ASP A 122 4.89 -17.63 8.15
C ASP A 122 6.30 -17.75 8.76
N SER A 123 6.86 -18.95 8.80
CA SER A 123 8.22 -19.21 9.32
C SER A 123 9.28 -18.34 8.64
N ARG A 124 9.11 -18.03 7.35
CA ARG A 124 10.01 -17.16 6.56
C ARG A 124 10.03 -15.72 7.08
N LYS A 125 9.01 -15.26 7.80
CA LYS A 125 9.01 -13.93 8.44
C LYS A 125 10.09 -13.85 9.53
N LYS A 126 10.24 -14.90 10.33
CA LYS A 126 11.30 -14.98 11.35
C LYS A 126 12.70 -15.09 10.72
N VAL A 127 12.81 -15.84 9.62
CA VAL A 127 14.05 -15.92 8.83
C VAL A 127 14.43 -14.53 8.29
N LEU A 128 13.49 -13.81 7.68
CA LEU A 128 13.67 -12.45 7.20
C LEU A 128 14.17 -11.52 8.31
N ALA A 129 13.55 -11.57 9.49
CA ALA A 129 13.95 -10.74 10.63
C ALA A 129 15.40 -11.04 11.06
N GLN A 130 15.78 -12.33 11.14
CA GLN A 130 17.15 -12.73 11.47
C GLN A 130 18.16 -12.29 10.40
N LEU A 131 17.84 -12.43 9.12
CA LEU A 131 18.69 -11.99 8.01
C LEU A 131 18.85 -10.47 8.00
N SER A 132 17.80 -9.72 8.33
CA SER A 132 17.84 -8.26 8.45
C SER A 132 18.75 -7.82 9.60
N GLY A 133 18.71 -8.53 10.73
CA GLY A 133 19.63 -8.31 11.85
C GLY A 133 21.10 -8.58 11.50
N ARG A 134 21.38 -9.58 10.64
CA ARG A 134 22.73 -9.78 10.09
C ARG A 134 23.12 -8.67 9.12
N ARG A 135 22.18 -8.25 8.26
CA ARG A 135 22.47 -7.27 7.21
C ARG A 135 22.74 -5.89 7.78
N ILE A 136 21.96 -5.43 8.77
CA ILE A 136 22.15 -4.08 9.34
C ILE A 136 23.54 -3.90 9.94
N VAL A 137 24.12 -4.93 10.56
CA VAL A 137 25.50 -4.88 11.08
C VAL A 137 26.51 -4.64 9.96
N GLN A 138 26.30 -5.23 8.79
CA GLN A 138 27.16 -5.00 7.64
C GLN A 138 26.93 -3.60 7.04
N MET A 139 25.68 -3.14 6.95
CA MET A 139 25.38 -1.77 6.50
C MET A 139 26.06 -0.70 7.36
N VAL A 140 26.15 -0.92 8.67
CA VAL A 140 26.91 -0.04 9.58
C VAL A 140 28.40 -0.02 9.25
N LYS A 141 29.01 -1.17 8.97
CA LYS A 141 30.43 -1.26 8.59
C LYS A 141 30.71 -0.61 7.23
N ASP A 142 29.76 -0.73 6.31
CA ASP A 142 29.85 -0.19 4.95
C ASP A 142 29.46 1.31 4.90
N ASP A 143 28.98 1.87 6.01
CA ASP A 143 28.35 3.20 6.10
C ASP A 143 27.22 3.42 5.07
N LEU A 144 26.46 2.35 4.76
CA LEU A 144 25.33 2.41 3.80
C LEU A 144 24.12 3.04 4.49
N LYS A 145 23.92 4.34 4.26
CA LYS A 145 22.89 5.16 4.91
C LYS A 145 21.57 5.09 4.16
N ILE A 146 20.51 5.45 4.88
CA ILE A 146 19.18 5.63 4.31
C ILE A 146 19.17 6.67 3.17
N SER A 147 19.97 7.74 3.23
CA SER A 147 20.10 8.72 2.13
C SER A 147 20.69 8.15 0.84
N ASP A 148 21.51 7.10 0.96
CA ASP A 148 22.16 6.48 -0.21
C ASP A 148 21.19 5.58 -0.99
N ILE A 149 20.08 5.20 -0.35
CA ILE A 149 19.03 4.33 -0.88
C ILE A 149 17.81 5.15 -1.32
N LEU A 150 17.39 6.12 -0.50
CA LEU A 150 16.22 6.96 -0.76
C LEU A 150 16.51 8.10 -1.74
N THR A 151 16.88 7.74 -2.97
CA THR A 151 17.09 8.68 -4.08
C THR A 151 15.80 9.01 -4.81
N ARG A 152 15.79 10.06 -5.63
CA ARG A 152 14.64 10.44 -6.46
C ARG A 152 14.14 9.25 -7.29
N GLU A 153 15.03 8.48 -7.89
CA GLU A 153 14.74 7.29 -8.68
C GLU A 153 14.03 6.20 -7.87
N ALA A 154 14.43 5.98 -6.61
CA ALA A 154 13.75 5.05 -5.71
C ALA A 154 12.31 5.49 -5.43
N PHE A 155 12.08 6.79 -5.21
CA PHE A 155 10.72 7.35 -5.05
C PHE A 155 9.88 7.18 -6.31
N GLU A 156 10.45 7.41 -7.50
CA GLU A 156 9.74 7.19 -8.76
C GLU A 156 9.38 5.71 -8.98
N ASN A 157 10.28 4.79 -8.60
CA ASN A 157 9.98 3.36 -8.61
C ASN A 157 8.80 3.03 -7.69
N ALA A 158 8.80 3.56 -6.46
CA ALA A 158 7.70 3.35 -5.53
C ALA A 158 6.35 3.83 -6.10
N ILE A 159 6.32 4.97 -6.81
CA ILE A 159 5.10 5.48 -7.46
C ILE A 159 4.57 4.50 -8.50
N ARG A 160 5.44 4.02 -9.41
CA ARG A 160 5.05 3.06 -10.45
C ARG A 160 4.59 1.73 -9.86
N VAL A 161 5.31 1.24 -8.85
CA VAL A 161 4.93 0.01 -8.14
C VAL A 161 3.58 0.16 -7.44
N ASN A 162 3.32 1.30 -6.80
CA ASN A 162 2.03 1.56 -6.15
C ASN A 162 0.85 1.47 -7.13
N ALA A 163 1.01 2.00 -8.34
CA ALA A 163 0.00 1.86 -9.40
C ALA A 163 -0.19 0.39 -9.81
N ALA A 164 0.89 -0.35 -10.02
CA ALA A 164 0.82 -1.76 -10.42
C ALA A 164 0.20 -2.69 -9.39
N VAL A 165 0.34 -2.36 -8.10
CA VAL A 165 -0.30 -3.13 -7.03
C VAL A 165 -1.71 -2.64 -6.68
N GLY A 166 -2.18 -1.51 -7.23
CA GLY A 166 -3.48 -0.92 -6.89
C GLY A 166 -3.54 -0.36 -5.47
N GLY A 167 -2.42 0.20 -5.00
CA GLY A 167 -2.20 0.61 -3.62
C GLY A 167 -3.12 1.71 -3.09
N SER A 168 -3.08 1.90 -1.77
CA SER A 168 -3.85 2.90 -1.03
C SER A 168 -3.52 4.33 -1.44
N THR A 169 -4.52 5.22 -1.46
CA THR A 169 -4.31 6.67 -1.71
C THR A 169 -3.49 7.34 -0.61
N ASN A 170 -3.49 6.80 0.62
CA ASN A 170 -2.63 7.27 1.72
C ASN A 170 -1.13 7.18 1.37
N PHE A 171 -0.77 6.38 0.37
CA PHE A 171 0.59 6.31 -0.17
C PHE A 171 1.14 7.69 -0.55
N ILE A 172 0.32 8.55 -1.17
CA ILE A 172 0.76 9.87 -1.63
C ILE A 172 1.22 10.73 -0.46
N ILE A 173 0.42 10.77 0.61
CA ILE A 173 0.71 11.54 1.82
C ILE A 173 1.99 11.02 2.46
N HIS A 174 2.10 9.70 2.62
CA HIS A 174 3.22 9.05 3.29
C HIS A 174 4.52 9.18 2.52
N LEU A 175 4.50 8.93 1.21
CA LEU A 175 5.68 9.02 0.36
C LEU A 175 6.19 10.48 0.29
N THR A 176 5.30 11.45 0.13
CA THR A 176 5.65 12.88 0.14
C THR A 176 6.26 13.31 1.47
N ALA A 177 5.72 12.82 2.60
CA ALA A 177 6.25 13.13 3.92
C ALA A 177 7.66 12.55 4.13
N ILE A 178 7.94 11.33 3.65
CA ILE A 178 9.28 10.72 3.70
C ILE A 178 10.25 11.49 2.79
N ALA A 179 9.82 11.84 1.57
CA ALA A 179 10.62 12.63 0.63
C ALA A 179 11.05 13.97 1.25
N GLY A 180 10.12 14.67 1.93
CA GLY A 180 10.41 15.91 2.64
C GLY A 180 11.42 15.77 3.80
N ARG A 181 11.49 14.60 4.45
CA ARG A 181 12.47 14.35 5.51
C ARG A 181 13.89 14.11 4.99
N ILE A 182 14.02 13.48 3.82
CA ILE A 182 15.31 13.17 3.21
C ILE A 182 15.79 14.26 2.22
N GLY A 183 14.91 15.22 1.90
CA GLY A 183 15.21 16.33 0.99
C GLY A 183 15.06 15.99 -0.49
N VAL A 184 14.34 14.91 -0.83
CA VAL A 184 13.99 14.60 -2.22
C VAL A 184 12.81 15.48 -2.65
N PRO A 185 12.92 16.27 -3.73
CA PRO A 185 11.78 17.01 -4.25
C PRO A 185 10.76 16.00 -4.76
N LEU A 186 9.53 16.09 -4.29
CA LEU A 186 8.42 15.25 -4.72
C LEU A 186 7.12 16.02 -4.59
N ASN A 187 6.48 16.31 -5.72
CA ASN A 187 5.24 17.10 -5.76
C ASN A 187 4.04 16.20 -6.08
N LEU A 188 2.84 16.70 -5.84
CA LEU A 188 1.61 15.93 -6.11
C LEU A 188 1.52 15.52 -7.60
N GLU A 189 1.94 16.41 -8.51
CA GLU A 189 1.93 16.16 -9.96
C GLU A 189 2.88 15.04 -10.39
N ASP A 190 3.88 14.70 -9.58
CA ASP A 190 4.77 13.58 -9.87
C ASP A 190 4.01 12.25 -9.89
N PHE A 191 3.01 12.09 -9.01
CA PHE A 191 2.20 10.86 -8.93
C PHE A 191 1.37 10.64 -10.19
N ASP A 192 0.81 11.70 -10.75
CA ASP A 192 0.05 11.66 -11.99
C ASP A 192 0.98 11.44 -13.19
N ARG A 193 2.05 12.22 -13.30
CA ARG A 193 2.99 12.15 -14.43
C ARG A 193 3.71 10.80 -14.52
N ILE A 194 4.07 10.21 -13.37
CA ILE A 194 4.86 8.97 -13.31
C ILE A 194 3.98 7.73 -13.21
N GLY A 195 2.88 7.81 -12.47
CA GLY A 195 2.11 6.63 -12.06
C GLY A 195 0.80 6.39 -12.82
N SER A 196 0.11 7.43 -13.30
CA SER A 196 -1.27 7.31 -13.81
C SER A 196 -1.43 6.26 -14.93
N ASN A 197 -0.46 6.21 -15.85
CA ASN A 197 -0.46 5.31 -17.01
C ASN A 197 0.11 3.91 -16.72
N ILE A 198 0.49 3.61 -15.48
CA ILE A 198 0.96 2.28 -15.11
C ILE A 198 -0.24 1.35 -14.91
N PRO A 199 -0.23 0.15 -15.52
CA PRO A 199 -1.34 -0.79 -15.43
C PRO A 199 -1.46 -1.45 -14.05
N LEU A 200 -2.67 -1.88 -13.69
CA LEU A 200 -2.91 -2.76 -12.54
C LEU A 200 -2.54 -4.20 -12.91
N LEU A 201 -1.55 -4.74 -12.22
CA LEU A 201 -1.07 -6.12 -12.40
C LEU A 201 -1.55 -7.06 -11.31
N LEU A 202 -1.81 -6.53 -10.12
CA LEU A 202 -2.11 -7.35 -8.95
C LEU A 202 -3.62 -7.48 -8.69
N ASN A 203 -4.11 -8.72 -8.67
CA ASN A 203 -5.52 -9.03 -8.49
C ASN A 203 -5.90 -9.18 -7.01
N LEU A 204 -5.73 -8.12 -6.22
CA LEU A 204 -6.09 -8.13 -4.80
C LEU A 204 -7.24 -7.19 -4.46
N MET A 205 -8.06 -7.59 -3.49
CA MET A 205 -9.03 -6.69 -2.87
C MET A 205 -8.33 -5.41 -2.35
N PRO A 206 -8.94 -4.21 -2.50
CA PRO A 206 -10.31 -3.98 -2.95
C PRO A 206 -10.49 -3.87 -4.48
N SER A 207 -9.42 -3.83 -5.28
CA SER A 207 -9.50 -3.66 -6.74
C SER A 207 -9.70 -4.97 -7.51
N GLY A 208 -9.45 -6.10 -6.86
CA GLY A 208 -9.52 -7.44 -7.44
C GLY A 208 -10.13 -8.46 -6.47
N LYS A 209 -9.76 -9.72 -6.67
CA LYS A 209 -10.42 -10.89 -6.06
C LYS A 209 -9.65 -11.49 -4.88
N TYR A 210 -8.33 -11.56 -4.92
CA TYR A 210 -7.55 -12.36 -3.97
C TYR A 210 -7.09 -11.54 -2.75
N LEU A 211 -6.37 -12.19 -1.84
CA LEU A 211 -5.80 -11.59 -0.62
C LEU A 211 -4.27 -11.77 -0.56
N MET A 212 -3.63 -11.15 0.43
CA MET A 212 -2.17 -11.09 0.50
C MET A 212 -1.46 -12.46 0.62
N GLU A 213 -2.10 -13.50 1.16
CA GLU A 213 -1.53 -14.86 1.12
C GLU A 213 -1.32 -15.33 -0.33
N ASP A 214 -2.32 -15.11 -1.18
CA ASP A 214 -2.28 -15.47 -2.59
C ASP A 214 -1.17 -14.71 -3.32
N PHE A 215 -1.02 -13.41 -3.02
CA PHE A 215 0.05 -12.59 -3.58
C PHE A 215 1.44 -13.11 -3.20
N PHE A 216 1.62 -13.51 -1.95
CA PHE A 216 2.87 -14.10 -1.51
C PHE A 216 3.17 -15.42 -2.22
N TYR A 217 2.19 -16.33 -2.28
CA TYR A 217 2.37 -17.63 -2.93
C TYR A 217 2.55 -17.50 -4.45
N ALA A 218 1.99 -16.47 -5.08
CA ALA A 218 2.21 -16.15 -6.50
C ALA A 218 3.64 -15.67 -6.80
N GLY A 219 4.43 -15.32 -5.79
CA GLY A 219 5.82 -14.85 -5.91
C GLY A 219 6.09 -13.47 -5.30
N GLY A 220 5.04 -12.76 -4.86
CA GLY A 220 5.14 -11.49 -4.17
C GLY A 220 5.60 -10.32 -5.05
N LEU A 221 6.01 -9.24 -4.39
CA LEU A 221 6.41 -8.00 -5.06
C LEU A 221 7.58 -8.13 -6.05
N PRO A 222 8.58 -9.01 -5.84
CA PRO A 222 9.67 -9.17 -6.80
C PRO A 222 9.20 -9.54 -8.21
N VAL A 223 8.08 -10.27 -8.34
CA VAL A 223 7.48 -10.59 -9.64
C VAL A 223 6.94 -9.32 -10.31
N ILE A 224 6.25 -8.45 -9.56
CA ILE A 224 5.76 -7.16 -10.05
C ILE A 224 6.93 -6.25 -10.48
N LEU A 225 8.01 -6.21 -9.68
CA LEU A 225 9.22 -5.45 -10.03
C LEU A 225 9.83 -5.94 -11.35
N ASN A 226 9.85 -7.26 -11.57
CA ASN A 226 10.35 -7.84 -12.81
C ASN A 226 9.45 -7.53 -14.02
N GLU A 227 8.14 -7.58 -13.86
CA GLU A 227 7.18 -7.19 -14.93
C GLU A 227 7.33 -5.70 -15.31
N LEU A 228 7.67 -4.85 -14.34
CA LEU A 228 7.88 -3.42 -14.56
C LEU A 228 9.32 -3.03 -14.90
N LYS A 229 10.26 -3.98 -15.06
CA LYS A 229 11.70 -3.68 -15.14
C LYS A 229 12.08 -2.63 -16.20
N ASP A 230 11.37 -2.60 -17.33
CA ASP A 230 11.63 -1.66 -18.44
C ASP A 230 11.06 -0.24 -18.16
N HIS A 231 10.32 -0.10 -17.06
CA HIS A 231 9.71 1.14 -16.58
C HIS A 231 10.28 1.58 -15.22
N LEU A 232 11.17 0.79 -14.61
CA LEU A 232 11.79 1.08 -13.32
C LEU A 232 13.26 1.46 -13.50
N HIS A 233 13.75 2.29 -12.58
CA HIS A 233 15.16 2.55 -12.39
C HIS A 233 15.78 1.33 -11.70
N MET A 234 16.27 0.36 -12.48
CA MET A 234 16.67 -0.95 -11.95
C MET A 234 18.02 -0.98 -11.24
N ASP A 235 18.85 0.04 -11.48
CA ASP A 235 20.20 0.16 -10.90
C ASP A 235 20.21 0.82 -9.51
N VAL A 236 19.04 1.22 -8.98
CA VAL A 236 18.96 1.86 -7.65
C VAL A 236 19.45 0.90 -6.56
N MET A 237 20.28 1.42 -5.66
CA MET A 237 20.83 0.69 -4.52
C MET A 237 19.72 0.27 -3.56
N THR A 238 19.85 -0.91 -2.94
CA THR A 238 18.96 -1.33 -1.85
C THR A 238 19.75 -1.64 -0.58
N VAL A 239 19.04 -1.86 0.52
CA VAL A 239 19.65 -2.28 1.80
C VAL A 239 20.47 -3.56 1.68
N SER A 240 20.29 -4.40 0.65
CA SER A 240 21.12 -5.59 0.46
C SER A 240 22.55 -5.27 0.01
N GLY A 241 22.82 -4.03 -0.39
CA GLY A 241 24.08 -3.61 -1.02
C GLY A 241 24.15 -3.96 -2.51
N LYS A 242 23.01 -4.32 -3.11
CA LYS A 242 22.85 -4.64 -4.54
C LYS A 242 21.72 -3.82 -5.14
N SER A 243 21.73 -3.69 -6.46
CA SER A 243 20.65 -3.05 -7.21
C SER A 243 19.34 -3.84 -7.17
N HIS A 244 18.21 -3.22 -7.51
CA HIS A 244 16.95 -3.95 -7.73
C HIS A 244 17.12 -5.07 -8.77
N ALA A 245 17.81 -4.80 -9.88
CA ALA A 245 18.07 -5.80 -10.92
C ALA A 245 18.71 -7.07 -10.34
N GLU A 246 19.78 -6.91 -9.57
CA GLU A 246 20.52 -8.03 -8.97
C GLU A 246 19.70 -8.78 -7.92
N ASN A 247 18.83 -8.09 -7.18
CA ASN A 247 18.01 -8.70 -6.14
C ASN A 247 16.87 -9.57 -6.69
N ILE A 248 16.36 -9.27 -7.89
CA ILE A 248 15.24 -10.03 -8.48
C ILE A 248 15.71 -11.07 -9.50
N LEU A 249 16.90 -10.91 -10.08
CA LEU A 249 17.46 -11.84 -11.06
C LEU A 249 17.44 -13.29 -10.56
N LYS A 250 16.80 -14.17 -11.34
CA LYS A 250 16.78 -15.65 -11.19
C LYS A 250 16.21 -16.21 -9.88
N THR A 251 15.62 -15.37 -9.04
CA THR A 251 15.21 -15.76 -7.68
C THR A 251 13.69 -15.89 -7.55
N PHE A 252 12.93 -15.18 -8.38
CA PHE A 252 11.47 -15.13 -8.28
C PHE A 252 10.83 -15.46 -9.63
N SER A 253 9.79 -16.29 -9.58
CA SER A 253 8.94 -16.63 -10.73
C SER A 253 7.49 -16.33 -10.36
N CYS A 254 6.68 -15.96 -11.35
CA CYS A 254 5.23 -15.93 -11.17
C CYS A 254 4.72 -17.38 -11.11
N TYR A 255 4.12 -17.77 -9.98
CA TYR A 255 3.55 -19.10 -9.79
C TYR A 255 2.03 -19.13 -9.99
N ASN A 256 1.39 -17.96 -10.10
CA ASN A 256 -0.05 -17.85 -10.33
C ASN A 256 -0.38 -16.56 -11.09
N THR A 257 -0.64 -16.69 -12.39
CA THR A 257 -0.96 -15.58 -13.29
C THR A 257 -2.38 -15.02 -13.09
N ASP A 258 -3.25 -15.72 -12.35
CA ASP A 258 -4.57 -15.18 -11.96
C ASP A 258 -4.44 -14.15 -10.81
N VAL A 259 -3.31 -14.18 -10.10
CA VAL A 259 -3.01 -13.26 -8.99
C VAL A 259 -2.10 -12.13 -9.45
N ILE A 260 -1.04 -12.45 -10.22
CA ILE A 260 -0.09 -11.47 -10.77
C ILE A 260 -0.13 -11.55 -12.30
N TYR A 261 -0.72 -10.54 -12.92
CA TYR A 261 -0.86 -10.40 -14.35
C TYR A 261 0.45 -9.85 -14.97
N SER A 262 0.64 -10.13 -16.26
CA SER A 262 1.78 -9.58 -17.01
C SER A 262 1.54 -8.13 -17.39
N TYR A 263 2.61 -7.38 -17.65
CA TYR A 263 2.50 -6.00 -18.12
C TYR A 263 1.70 -5.85 -19.43
N ASN A 264 1.81 -6.83 -20.32
CA ASN A 264 1.16 -6.81 -21.64
C ASN A 264 -0.31 -7.22 -21.61
N GLU A 265 -0.72 -7.97 -20.59
CA GLU A 265 -2.09 -8.40 -20.38
C GLU A 265 -2.56 -8.03 -18.95
N PRO A 266 -2.66 -6.73 -18.63
CA PRO A 266 -2.98 -6.28 -17.28
C PRO A 266 -4.49 -6.34 -17.01
N ILE A 267 -4.87 -6.21 -15.74
CA ILE A 267 -6.27 -6.14 -15.31
C ILE A 267 -6.91 -4.82 -15.78
N ILE A 268 -6.19 -3.71 -15.59
CA ILE A 268 -6.57 -2.36 -15.99
C ILE A 268 -5.34 -1.70 -16.61
N LYS A 269 -5.47 -1.10 -17.78
CA LYS A 269 -4.33 -0.48 -18.49
C LYS A 269 -3.79 0.78 -17.83
N GLU A 270 -4.67 1.58 -17.24
CA GLU A 270 -4.36 2.85 -16.59
C GLU A 270 -4.99 2.83 -15.19
N ALA A 271 -4.20 2.46 -14.19
CA ALA A 271 -4.71 2.19 -12.85
C ALA A 271 -4.10 3.08 -11.76
N GLY A 272 -3.05 3.82 -12.09
CA GLY A 272 -2.38 4.70 -11.15
C GLY A 272 -3.31 5.77 -10.61
N ILE A 273 -2.98 6.26 -9.41
CA ILE A 273 -3.73 7.34 -8.79
C ILE A 273 -3.64 8.58 -9.69
N ALA A 274 -4.79 9.16 -10.00
CA ALA A 274 -4.90 10.38 -10.80
C ALA A 274 -4.97 11.60 -9.89
N VAL A 275 -4.36 12.70 -10.32
CA VAL A 275 -4.44 14.00 -9.63
C VAL A 275 -5.43 14.91 -10.35
N LEU A 276 -6.50 15.29 -9.66
CA LEU A 276 -7.55 16.16 -10.18
C LEU A 276 -7.30 17.60 -9.76
N LYS A 277 -7.46 18.53 -10.72
CA LYS A 277 -7.38 19.97 -10.47
C LYS A 277 -8.62 20.69 -10.97
N GLY A 278 -8.95 21.79 -10.32
CA GLY A 278 -10.06 22.65 -10.69
C GLY A 278 -10.32 23.70 -9.63
N ASN A 279 -11.35 24.51 -9.80
CA ASN A 279 -11.74 25.52 -8.83
C ASN A 279 -12.12 24.93 -7.45
N LEU A 280 -12.57 23.67 -7.38
CA LEU A 280 -12.89 22.98 -6.13
C LEU A 280 -11.64 22.39 -5.43
N ALA A 281 -10.61 22.06 -6.20
CA ALA A 281 -9.37 21.45 -5.73
C ALA A 281 -8.17 22.17 -6.38
N ALA A 282 -7.97 23.43 -6.00
CA ALA A 282 -6.94 24.28 -6.59
C ALA A 282 -5.53 23.72 -6.38
N ASP A 283 -5.27 23.19 -5.19
CA ASP A 283 -4.01 22.55 -4.81
C ASP A 283 -3.98 21.04 -5.10
N GLY A 284 -5.03 20.53 -5.75
CA GLY A 284 -5.16 19.14 -6.18
C GLY A 284 -5.98 18.25 -5.25
N ALA A 285 -6.60 17.23 -5.84
CA ALA A 285 -7.26 16.12 -5.17
C ALA A 285 -6.82 14.80 -5.83
N VAL A 286 -7.06 13.67 -5.18
CA VAL A 286 -6.63 12.36 -5.68
C VAL A 286 -7.81 11.41 -5.80
N ILE A 287 -7.80 10.59 -6.84
CA ILE A 287 -8.77 9.50 -7.03
C ILE A 287 -8.03 8.24 -7.45
N LYS A 288 -8.51 7.07 -7.02
CA LYS A 288 -7.95 5.77 -7.41
C LYS A 288 -8.80 5.14 -8.50
N PRO A 289 -8.41 5.22 -9.79
CA PRO A 289 -9.23 4.69 -10.89
C PRO A 289 -9.45 3.18 -10.78
N SER A 290 -8.48 2.44 -10.22
CA SER A 290 -8.54 0.98 -10.07
C SER A 290 -9.67 0.47 -9.16
N ALA A 291 -10.34 1.35 -8.42
CA ALA A 291 -11.49 1.01 -7.57
C ALA A 291 -12.73 1.87 -7.91
N ALA A 292 -12.69 2.63 -9.00
CA ALA A 292 -13.79 3.47 -9.44
C ALA A 292 -14.67 2.72 -10.46
N THR A 293 -15.95 3.10 -10.53
CA THR A 293 -16.86 2.61 -11.55
C THR A 293 -16.57 3.31 -12.88
N PRO A 294 -16.29 2.60 -13.99
CA PRO A 294 -15.90 3.23 -15.27
C PRO A 294 -16.89 4.28 -15.79
N ALA A 295 -18.20 4.03 -15.63
CA ALA A 295 -19.25 4.95 -16.06
C ALA A 295 -19.28 6.27 -15.27
N LEU A 296 -18.68 6.32 -14.07
CA LEU A 296 -18.64 7.51 -13.21
C LEU A 296 -17.35 8.32 -13.36
N MET A 297 -16.39 7.87 -14.18
CA MET A 297 -15.11 8.57 -14.39
C MET A 297 -15.28 9.93 -15.08
N GLN A 298 -16.40 10.13 -15.79
CA GLN A 298 -16.84 11.43 -16.29
C GLN A 298 -18.28 11.64 -15.85
N HIS A 299 -18.48 12.38 -14.77
CA HIS A 299 -19.79 12.57 -14.14
C HIS A 299 -20.02 14.03 -13.76
N ARG A 300 -21.27 14.47 -13.86
CA ARG A 300 -21.73 15.78 -13.37
C ARG A 300 -23.07 15.61 -12.68
N GLY A 301 -23.12 16.01 -11.41
CA GLY A 301 -24.30 15.88 -10.57
C GLY A 301 -24.51 17.10 -9.66
N ARG A 302 -25.70 17.16 -9.05
CA ARG A 302 -26.00 18.09 -7.95
C ARG A 302 -25.20 17.68 -6.72
N ALA A 303 -24.61 18.64 -6.03
CA ALA A 303 -23.89 18.38 -4.79
C ALA A 303 -24.88 18.14 -3.64
N VAL A 304 -24.73 17.03 -2.92
CA VAL A 304 -25.37 16.79 -1.62
C VAL A 304 -24.28 16.95 -0.57
N VAL A 305 -24.37 18.04 0.18
CA VAL A 305 -23.30 18.49 1.08
C VAL A 305 -23.58 18.06 2.52
N PHE A 306 -22.54 17.49 3.13
CA PHE A 306 -22.46 17.21 4.55
C PHE A 306 -21.34 18.07 5.16
N ASP A 307 -21.66 18.82 6.21
CA ASP A 307 -20.72 19.79 6.77
C ASP A 307 -19.61 19.12 7.60
N ASN A 308 -19.92 18.00 8.26
CA ASN A 308 -18.97 17.19 9.01
C ASN A 308 -19.44 15.73 9.10
N ILE A 309 -18.64 14.88 9.75
CA ILE A 309 -18.95 13.45 9.89
C ILE A 309 -20.24 13.20 10.69
N GLU A 310 -20.57 14.05 11.67
CA GLU A 310 -21.82 13.95 12.43
C GLU A 310 -23.04 14.22 11.55
N ASP A 311 -23.02 15.30 10.76
CA ASP A 311 -24.09 15.68 9.81
C ASP A 311 -24.30 14.60 8.74
N TYR A 312 -23.23 13.93 8.30
CA TYR A 312 -23.32 12.76 7.41
C TYR A 312 -24.10 11.62 8.08
N HIS A 313 -23.72 11.21 9.29
CA HIS A 313 -24.38 10.11 9.99
C HIS A 313 -25.83 10.42 10.37
N GLU A 314 -26.16 11.66 10.70
CA GLU A 314 -27.52 12.06 11.04
C GLU A 314 -28.47 11.99 9.84
N ARG A 315 -27.97 12.24 8.63
CA ARG A 315 -28.79 12.46 7.43
C ARG A 315 -28.76 11.33 6.41
N ILE A 316 -27.67 10.57 6.28
CA ILE A 316 -27.50 9.65 5.15
C ILE A 316 -28.57 8.56 5.07
N ASP A 317 -29.03 8.07 6.23
CA ASP A 317 -30.04 7.02 6.33
C ASP A 317 -31.48 7.59 6.44
N GLN A 318 -31.66 8.92 6.37
CA GLN A 318 -32.98 9.54 6.45
C GLN A 318 -33.74 9.36 5.12
N PRO A 319 -34.98 8.84 5.14
CA PRO A 319 -35.73 8.55 3.92
C PRO A 319 -36.18 9.79 3.15
N ASP A 320 -36.15 10.96 3.78
CA ASP A 320 -36.50 12.26 3.21
C ASP A 320 -35.29 13.07 2.74
N LEU A 321 -34.07 12.52 2.82
CA LEU A 321 -32.89 13.13 2.22
C LEU A 321 -33.10 13.24 0.69
N ASP A 322 -33.07 14.47 0.17
CA ASP A 322 -33.16 14.75 -1.27
C ASP A 322 -31.84 14.37 -1.98
N ILE A 323 -31.69 13.08 -2.27
CA ILE A 323 -30.54 12.46 -2.94
C ILE A 323 -31.00 11.40 -3.96
N ASP A 324 -30.27 11.31 -5.08
CA ASP A 324 -30.45 10.29 -6.11
C ASP A 324 -29.08 9.79 -6.61
N GLU A 325 -29.07 8.78 -7.48
CA GLU A 325 -27.85 8.15 -8.02
C GLU A 325 -27.01 9.08 -8.91
N THR A 326 -27.57 10.23 -9.33
CA THR A 326 -26.86 11.22 -10.14
C THR A 326 -26.17 12.28 -9.30
N CYS A 327 -26.50 12.38 -8.01
CA CYS A 327 -25.90 13.34 -7.09
C CYS A 327 -24.42 13.04 -6.80
N VAL A 328 -23.70 14.06 -6.34
CA VAL A 328 -22.32 13.95 -5.86
C VAL A 328 -22.31 14.27 -4.36
N MET A 329 -22.00 13.26 -3.55
CA MET A 329 -21.86 13.45 -2.11
C MET A 329 -20.57 14.20 -1.79
N VAL A 330 -20.67 15.27 -1.01
CA VAL A 330 -19.53 16.11 -0.62
C VAL A 330 -19.50 16.22 0.90
N LEU A 331 -18.53 15.58 1.53
CA LEU A 331 -18.23 15.73 2.95
C LEU A 331 -17.09 16.73 3.14
N LYS A 332 -17.21 17.63 4.10
CA LYS A 332 -16.18 18.63 4.43
C LYS A 332 -15.33 18.21 5.64
N TYR A 333 -15.65 18.73 6.82
CA TYR A 333 -14.78 18.76 7.99
C TYR A 333 -14.74 17.43 8.74
#